data_AF-A0A5C9E5N3-F1
#
_entry.id   AF-A0A5C9E5N3-F1
#
_cell.length_a   1.000
_cell.length_b   1.000
_cell.length_c   1.000
_cell.angle_alpha   90.00
_cell.angle_beta   90.00
_cell.angle_gamma   90.00
#
_symmetry.space_group_name_H-M   'P 1'
#
loop_
_entity.id
_entity.type
_entity.pdbx_description
1 polymer ?
#
loop_
_entity_poly.entity_id
_entity_poly.type
_entity_poly.pdbx_seq_one_letter_code
_entity_poly.pdbx_strand_id
1 'polypeptide(L)'
;MEKDISIKKIFKIFKHSNKDYVLFSTTHSDFIYLYFSENNKRNRSLLYGKHTLLQIVLDCLNTKSNDCIECKLGSEIEGALSLDGGDLIHSNISINEANGILKSLKTKVKKKNLIRLF
;
A
#
# COMPACT_ATOMS: atom_id res chain seq x y z
N MET A 1 5.22 14.66 18.94
CA MET A 1 4.51 13.41 19.28
C MET A 1 4.57 12.49 18.08
N GLU A 2 5.26 11.35 18.18
CA GLU A 2 5.08 10.27 17.20
C GLU A 2 3.64 9.78 17.33
N LYS A 3 2.85 9.84 16.25
CA LYS A 3 1.52 9.23 16.24
C LYS A 3 1.70 7.72 16.41
N ASP A 4 0.95 7.10 17.31
CA ASP A 4 0.95 5.65 17.47
C ASP A 4 0.31 5.01 16.23
N ILE A 5 1.15 4.55 15.30
CA ILE A 5 0.74 3.97 14.03
C ILE A 5 0.59 2.45 14.21
N SER A 6 -0.65 2.03 14.41
CA SER A 6 -1.01 0.61 14.45
C SER A 6 -1.86 0.21 13.25
N ILE A 7 -1.64 -0.99 12.71
CA ILE A 7 -2.55 -1.54 11.69
C ILE A 7 -3.86 -1.92 12.38
N LYS A 8 -4.98 -1.38 11.91
CA LYS A 8 -6.32 -1.70 12.41
C LYS A 8 -6.78 -3.02 11.80
N LYS A 9 -6.86 -3.10 10.47
CA LYS A 9 -7.36 -4.28 9.75
C LYS A 9 -6.58 -4.53 8.47
N ILE A 10 -6.29 -5.78 8.16
CA ILE A 10 -5.83 -6.20 6.83
C ILE A 10 -7.06 -6.74 6.10
N PHE A 11 -7.42 -6.12 4.98
CA PHE A 11 -8.58 -6.53 4.18
C PHE A 11 -8.22 -7.67 3.24
N LYS A 12 -7.06 -7.56 2.58
CA LYS A 12 -6.64 -8.55 1.60
C LYS A 12 -5.12 -8.57 1.43
N ILE A 13 -4.58 -9.76 1.20
CA ILE A 13 -3.21 -9.99 0.73
C ILE A 13 -3.34 -10.81 -0.55
N PHE A 14 -2.75 -10.34 -1.64
CA PHE A 14 -2.90 -10.99 -2.93
C PHE A 14 -1.70 -10.72 -3.84
N LYS A 15 -1.63 -11.49 -4.92
CA LYS A 15 -0.66 -11.28 -6.00
C LYS A 15 -1.38 -10.85 -7.25
N HIS A 16 -0.84 -9.86 -7.95
CA HIS A 16 -1.34 -9.41 -9.26
C HIS A 16 -0.14 -8.91 -10.08
N SER A 17 -0.07 -9.25 -11.38
CA SER A 17 0.98 -8.76 -12.29
C SER A 17 2.41 -8.76 -11.70
N ASN A 18 2.85 -9.89 -11.12
CA ASN A 18 4.17 -10.09 -10.49
C ASN A 18 4.49 -9.23 -9.23
N LYS A 19 3.47 -8.60 -8.64
CA LYS A 19 3.59 -7.82 -7.41
C LYS A 19 2.84 -8.49 -6.27
N ASP A 20 3.38 -8.36 -5.08
CA ASP A 20 2.71 -8.70 -3.83
C ASP A 20 1.99 -7.45 -3.31
N TYR A 21 0.68 -7.55 -3.06
CA TYR A 21 -0.16 -6.46 -2.56
C TYR A 21 -0.68 -6.74 -1.16
N VAL A 22 -0.82 -5.69 -0.37
CA VAL A 22 -1.47 -5.70 0.93
C VAL A 22 -2.39 -4.49 1.05
N LEU A 23 -3.68 -4.75 1.20
CA LEU A 23 -4.73 -3.74 1.36
C LEU A 23 -5.19 -3.73 2.82
N PHE A 24 -5.10 -2.58 3.49
CA PHE A 24 -5.26 -2.49 4.94
C PHE A 24 -5.72 -1.09 5.40
N SER A 25 -6.07 -0.97 6.68
CA SER A 25 -6.33 0.30 7.35
C SER A 25 -5.51 0.41 8.63
N THR A 26 -5.34 1.64 9.11
CA THR A 26 -4.57 1.96 10.32
C THR A 26 -5.49 2.53 11.41
N THR A 27 -4.93 2.76 12.60
CA THR A 27 -5.64 3.39 13.73
C THR A 27 -5.56 4.92 13.71
N HIS A 28 -4.62 5.50 12.97
CA HIS A 28 -4.29 6.92 13.01
C HIS A 28 -4.91 7.74 11.87
N SER A 29 -5.58 7.09 10.92
CA SER A 29 -6.31 7.75 9.84
C SER A 29 -7.51 6.90 9.40
N ASP A 30 -8.50 7.54 8.80
CA ASP A 30 -9.66 6.89 8.20
C ASP A 30 -9.40 6.43 6.75
N PHE A 31 -8.17 6.60 6.27
CA PHE A 31 -7.78 6.20 4.93
C PHE A 31 -7.57 4.68 4.82
N ILE A 32 -7.73 4.22 3.58
CA ILE A 32 -7.36 2.87 3.18
C ILE A 32 -5.99 2.93 2.52
N TYR A 33 -5.14 1.99 2.89
CA TYR A 33 -3.77 1.89 2.42
C TYR A 33 -3.61 0.68 1.52
N LEU A 34 -2.88 0.87 0.43
CA LEU A 34 -2.43 -0.19 -0.47
C LEU A 34 -0.91 -0.16 -0.53
N TYR A 35 -0.28 -1.17 0.05
CA TYR A 35 1.13 -1.44 -0.15
C TYR A 35 1.29 -2.45 -1.29
N PHE A 36 2.27 -2.23 -2.15
CA PHE A 36 2.72 -3.27 -3.06
C PHE A 36 4.21 -3.23 -3.31
N SER A 37 4.77 -4.38 -3.67
CA SER A 37 6.17 -4.48 -4.09
C SER A 37 6.37 -5.52 -5.17
N GLU A 38 7.26 -5.22 -6.10
CA GLU A 38 7.73 -6.19 -7.09
C GLU A 38 8.97 -6.92 -6.55
N ASN A 39 8.99 -8.24 -6.67
CA ASN A 39 10.08 -9.05 -6.10
C ASN A 39 11.43 -8.75 -6.75
N ASN A 40 11.46 -8.44 -8.05
CA ASN A 40 12.69 -8.37 -8.86
C ASN A 40 13.28 -6.96 -9.02
N LYS A 41 12.45 -5.91 -9.03
CA LYS A 41 12.90 -4.56 -9.44
C LYS A 41 13.17 -3.59 -8.29
N ARG A 42 13.15 -4.06 -7.03
CA ARG A 42 13.16 -3.22 -5.81
C ARG A 42 12.00 -2.22 -5.69
N ASN A 43 11.19 -2.08 -6.73
CA ASN A 43 10.02 -1.21 -6.79
C ASN A 43 9.02 -1.56 -5.69
N ARG A 44 8.59 -0.54 -4.97
CA ARG A 44 7.61 -0.63 -3.90
C ARG A 44 6.86 0.68 -3.77
N SER A 45 5.59 0.59 -3.41
CA SER A 45 4.77 1.76 -3.19
C SER A 45 3.85 1.54 -2.01
N LEU A 46 3.59 2.62 -1.28
CA LEU A 46 2.55 2.74 -0.29
C LEU A 46 1.64 3.87 -0.75
N LEU A 47 0.42 3.53 -1.14
CA LEU A 47 -0.62 4.46 -1.50
C LEU A 47 -1.64 4.54 -0.37
N TYR A 48 -2.27 5.68 -0.19
CA TYR A 48 -3.45 5.79 0.66
C TYR A 48 -4.49 6.73 0.06
N GLY A 49 -5.74 6.49 0.44
CA GLY A 49 -6.88 7.17 -0.15
C GLY A 49 -8.17 6.96 0.62
N LYS A 50 -9.24 7.55 0.10
CA LYS A 50 -10.59 7.42 0.66
C LYS A 50 -11.07 5.98 0.70
N HIS A 51 -12.17 5.72 1.42
CA HIS A 51 -12.73 4.38 1.57
C HIS A 51 -13.16 3.71 0.25
N THR A 52 -13.43 4.51 -0.78
CA THR A 52 -13.65 4.11 -2.18
C THR A 52 -12.49 3.32 -2.77
N LEU A 53 -11.24 3.59 -2.36
CA LEU A 53 -10.04 2.85 -2.78
C LEU A 53 -10.19 1.35 -2.51
N LEU A 54 -10.75 0.96 -1.36
CA LEU A 54 -10.99 -0.45 -1.02
C LEU A 54 -11.87 -1.12 -2.07
N GLN A 55 -12.97 -0.47 -2.44
CA GLN A 55 -13.94 -1.04 -3.38
C GLN A 55 -13.33 -1.21 -4.78
N ILE A 56 -12.64 -0.18 -5.28
CA ILE A 56 -11.98 -0.22 -6.60
C ILE A 56 -10.98 -1.37 -6.69
N VAL A 57 -10.14 -1.56 -5.65
CA VAL A 57 -9.17 -2.66 -5.63
C VAL A 57 -9.88 -4.02 -5.65
N LEU A 58 -10.95 -4.17 -4.87
CA LEU A 58 -11.71 -5.43 -4.84
C LEU A 58 -12.39 -5.74 -6.18
N ASP A 59 -12.93 -4.73 -6.85
CA ASP A 59 -13.59 -4.87 -8.15
C ASP A 59 -12.59 -5.22 -9.28
N CYS A 60 -11.40 -4.62 -9.25
CA CYS A 60 -10.32 -4.98 -10.17
C CYS A 60 -9.94 -6.46 -10.05
N LEU A 61 -9.94 -7.00 -8.83
CA LEU A 61 -9.63 -8.41 -8.60
C LEU A 61 -10.74 -9.36 -9.05
N ASN A 62 -12.00 -8.92 -9.01
CA ASN A 62 -13.14 -9.74 -9.41
C ASN A 62 -13.33 -9.80 -10.93
N THR A 63 -12.98 -8.73 -11.64
CA THR A 63 -13.18 -8.63 -13.10
C THR A 63 -12.14 -9.39 -13.93
N LYS A 64 -11.13 -10.02 -13.30
CA LYS A 64 -9.99 -10.69 -13.98
C LYS A 64 -9.33 -9.80 -15.05
N SER A 65 -9.41 -8.48 -14.88
CA SER A 65 -8.72 -7.56 -15.77
C SER A 65 -7.22 -7.66 -15.56
N ASN A 66 -6.45 -7.71 -16.65
CA ASN A 66 -4.99 -7.58 -16.60
C ASN A 66 -4.54 -6.12 -16.44
N ASP A 67 -5.48 -5.18 -16.34
CA ASP A 67 -5.16 -3.78 -16.11
C ASP A 67 -4.40 -3.58 -14.79
N CYS A 68 -3.55 -2.56 -14.81
CA CYS A 68 -2.84 -2.07 -13.64
C CYS A 68 -3.88 -1.53 -12.62
N ILE A 69 -3.94 -2.13 -11.43
CA ILE A 69 -4.86 -1.71 -10.35
C ILE A 69 -4.61 -0.24 -10.02
N GLU A 70 -3.33 0.13 -9.97
CA GLU A 70 -2.84 1.47 -9.68
C GLU A 70 -3.39 2.53 -10.65
N CYS A 71 -3.57 2.18 -11.93
CA CYS A 71 -4.14 3.09 -12.93
C CYS A 71 -5.64 3.36 -12.72
N LYS A 72 -6.37 2.44 -12.08
CA LYS A 72 -7.79 2.62 -11.76
C LYS A 72 -8.00 3.43 -10.49
N LEU A 73 -6.97 3.57 -9.64
CA LEU A 73 -7.06 4.32 -8.40
C LEU A 73 -7.13 5.83 -8.63
N GLY A 74 -6.43 6.35 -9.63
CA GLY A 74 -6.56 7.73 -10.12
C GLY A 74 -6.75 8.78 -9.02
N SER A 75 -7.90 9.46 -9.05
CA SER A 75 -8.30 10.53 -8.13
C SER A 75 -8.56 10.11 -6.68
N GLU A 76 -8.65 8.81 -6.40
CA GLU A 76 -8.89 8.31 -5.05
C GLU A 76 -7.63 8.26 -4.20
N ILE A 77 -6.45 8.45 -4.81
CA ILE A 77 -5.16 8.51 -4.11
C ILE A 77 -5.01 9.91 -3.50
N GLU A 78 -4.98 9.95 -2.17
CA GLU A 78 -4.78 11.19 -1.40
C GLU A 78 -3.29 11.41 -1.10
N GLY A 79 -2.49 10.35 -1.10
CA GLY A 79 -1.04 10.44 -1.04
C GLY A 79 -0.35 9.11 -1.28
N ALA A 80 0.96 9.20 -1.49
CA ALA A 80 1.78 8.09 -1.95
C ALA A 80 3.24 8.26 -1.55
N LEU A 81 3.91 7.14 -1.30
CA LEU A 81 5.36 7.01 -1.31
C LEU A 81 5.73 5.85 -2.23
N SER A 82 6.52 6.10 -3.26
CA SER A 82 6.94 5.09 -4.24
C SER A 82 8.43 5.15 -4.46
N LEU A 83 9.07 3.99 -4.49
CA LEU A 83 10.43 3.81 -4.98
C LEU A 83 10.33 3.15 -6.35
N ASP A 84 10.75 3.85 -7.40
CA ASP A 84 10.75 3.34 -8.77
C ASP A 84 12.11 3.60 -9.41
N GLY A 85 12.79 2.54 -9.84
CA GLY A 85 14.09 2.68 -10.53
C GLY A 85 15.23 3.29 -9.69
N GLY A 86 15.04 3.45 -8.38
CA GLY A 86 15.99 4.12 -7.48
C GLY A 86 15.55 5.52 -7.07
N ASP A 87 14.56 6.09 -7.75
CA ASP A 87 13.99 7.39 -7.42
C ASP A 87 12.86 7.23 -6.40
N LEU A 88 12.93 8.03 -5.34
CA LEU A 88 11.94 8.05 -4.29
C LEU A 88 11.00 9.24 -4.50
N ILE A 89 9.76 8.92 -4.84
CA ILE A 89 8.70 9.91 -5.11
C ILE A 89 7.71 9.88 -3.95
N HIS A 90 7.42 11.03 -3.37
CA HIS A 90 6.49 11.14 -2.25
C HIS A 90 5.50 12.30 -2.44
N SER A 91 4.26 12.09 -2.03
CA SER A 91 3.18 13.08 -2.06
C SER A 91 2.32 12.89 -0.82
N ASN A 92 2.14 13.96 -0.04
CA ASN A 92 1.31 14.02 1.17
C ASN A 92 1.62 13.01 2.30
N ILE A 93 2.70 12.23 2.18
CA ILE A 93 3.23 11.35 3.22
C ILE A 93 4.75 11.45 3.27
N SER A 94 5.29 11.47 4.49
CA SER A 94 6.74 11.45 4.70
C SER A 94 7.29 10.02 4.69
N ILE A 95 8.59 9.89 4.41
CA ILE A 95 9.31 8.60 4.48
C ILE A 95 9.19 7.99 5.88
N ASN A 96 9.34 8.82 6.92
CA ASN A 96 9.27 8.37 8.31
C ASN A 96 7.89 7.82 8.67
N GLU A 97 6.84 8.51 8.24
CA GLU A 97 5.45 8.07 8.43
C GLU A 97 5.16 6.77 7.69
N ALA A 98 5.52 6.70 6.41
CA ALA A 98 5.36 5.48 5.62
C ALA A 98 6.13 4.30 6.23
N ASN A 99 7.37 4.52 6.67
CA ASN A 99 8.16 3.47 7.33
C ASN A 99 7.60 3.07 8.69
N GLY A 100 6.98 4.00 9.43
CA GLY A 100 6.22 3.68 10.65
C GLY A 100 5.05 2.73 10.35
N ILE A 101 4.27 3.06 9.32
CA ILE A 101 3.16 2.22 8.84
C ILE A 101 3.65 0.83 8.44
N LEU A 102 4.71 0.76 7.63
CA LEU A 102 5.22 -0.52 7.13
C LEU A 102 5.89 -1.37 8.20
N LYS A 103 6.54 -0.76 9.20
CA LYS A 103 7.02 -1.49 10.39
C LYS A 103 5.85 -2.15 11.13
N SER A 104 4.77 -1.42 11.35
CA SER A 104 3.54 -1.92 11.97
C SER A 104 2.87 -3.01 11.13
N LEU A 105 2.86 -2.85 9.79
CA LEU A 105 2.33 -3.86 8.88
C LEU A 105 3.14 -5.16 8.94
N LYS A 106 4.47 -5.04 8.97
CA LYS A 106 5.40 -6.17 9.02
C LYS A 106 5.26 -7.01 10.29
N THR A 107 4.82 -6.45 11.42
CA THR A 107 4.54 -7.25 12.63
C THR A 107 3.22 -8.02 12.50
N LYS A 108 2.26 -7.51 11.73
CA LYS A 108 0.91 -8.09 11.60
C LYS A 108 0.77 -9.11 10.47
N VAL A 109 1.60 -9.04 9.42
CA VAL A 109 1.63 -10.06 8.36
C VAL A 109 2.48 -11.27 8.74
N LYS A 110 1.97 -12.49 8.50
CA LYS A 110 2.72 -13.74 8.76
C LYS A 110 4.01 -13.83 7.92
N LYS A 111 3.97 -13.37 6.67
CA LYS A 111 5.10 -13.36 5.73
C LYS A 111 5.79 -12.00 5.73
N LYS A 112 6.61 -11.74 6.75
CA LYS A 112 7.29 -10.45 6.96
C LYS A 112 8.16 -10.00 5.77
N ASN A 113 8.68 -10.96 5.00
CA ASN A 113 9.56 -10.68 3.84
C ASN A 113 8.82 -10.01 2.67
N LEU A 114 7.48 -10.02 2.67
CA LEU A 114 6.67 -9.29 1.72
C LEU A 114 6.78 -7.77 1.91
N ILE A 115 7.05 -7.31 3.14
CA ILE A 115 7.05 -5.90 3.48
C ILE A 115 8.49 -5.37 3.55
N ARG A 116 8.78 -4.40 2.69
CA ARG A 116 10.06 -3.70 2.59
C ARG A 116 9.85 -2.23 2.93
N LEU A 117 10.70 -1.69 3.80
CA LEU A 117 10.70 -0.27 4.16
C LEU A 117 11.33 0.55 3.03
N PHE A 118 10.95 1.82 2.91
CA PHE A 118 11.54 2.80 2.00
C PHE A 118 12.93 3.21 2.43
#